data_AF-A0A401IGK7-F1
#
_entry.id   AF-A0A401IGK7-F1
#
_cell.length_a   1.000
_cell.length_b   1.000
_cell.length_c   1.000
_cell.angle_alpha   90.00
_cell.angle_beta   90.00
_cell.angle_gamma   90.00
#
_symmetry.space_group_name_H-M   'P 1'
#
loop_
_entity.id
_entity.type
_entity.pdbx_description
1 polymer ?
#
loop_
_entity_poly.entity_id
_entity_poly.type
_entity_poly.pdbx_seq_one_letter_code
_entity_poly.pdbx_strand_id
1 'polypeptide(L)' 'MGNWQILKQAIIKAVAGKHIYEIIQTDWGQRFKVRSQWYSINGKLIKVITVWQQDEGADIIKFITLYPDKLQEN' A
#
# COMPACT_ATOMS: atom_id res chain seq x y z
N MET A 1 -11.78 -13.15 15.24
CA MET A 1 -10.75 -12.35 14.55
C MET A 1 -11.40 -11.10 14.00
N GLY A 2 -10.87 -9.91 14.30
CA GLY A 2 -11.48 -8.65 13.88
C GLY A 2 -11.14 -8.28 12.45
N ASN A 3 -12.04 -7.59 11.75
CA ASN A 3 -11.89 -7.13 10.36
C ASN A 3 -10.55 -6.39 10.12
N TRP A 4 -10.04 -5.66 11.12
CA TRP A 4 -8.76 -4.93 11.04
C TRP A 4 -7.53 -5.83 10.87
N GLN A 5 -7.55 -7.07 11.40
CA GLN A 5 -6.40 -7.99 11.29
C GLN A 5 -6.24 -8.48 9.86
N ILE A 6 -7.36 -8.73 9.18
CA ILE A 6 -7.41 -9.10 7.76
C ILE A 6 -6.89 -7.94 6.91
N LEU A 7 -7.31 -6.70 7.22
CA LEU A 7 -6.80 -5.50 6.56
C LEU A 7 -5.29 -5.35 6.74
N LYS A 8 -4.76 -5.52 7.96
CA LYS A 8 -3.33 -5.45 8.24
C LYS A 8 -2.54 -6.49 7.43
N GLN A 9 -3.02 -7.73 7.37
CA GLN A 9 -2.39 -8.78 6.58
C GLN A 9 -2.43 -8.48 5.08
N ALA A 10 -3.54 -7.92 4.57
CA ALA A 10 -3.66 -7.49 3.18
C ALA A 10 -2.67 -6.35 2.85
N ILE A 11 -2.52 -5.37 3.75
CA ILE A 11 -1.55 -4.27 3.64
C ILE A 11 -0.12 -4.81 3.54
N ILE A 12 0.28 -5.75 4.42
CA ILE A 12 1.63 -6.32 4.41
C ILE A 12 1.90 -7.12 3.13
N LYS A 13 0.95 -7.99 2.73
CA LYS A 13 1.06 -8.77 1.49
C LYS A 13 1.12 -7.90 0.24
N ALA A 14 0.56 -6.69 0.27
CA ALA A 14 0.62 -5.77 -0.86
C ALA A 14 2.04 -5.26 -1.16
N VAL A 15 2.95 -5.25 -0.19
CA VAL A 15 4.35 -4.85 -0.41
C VAL A 15 5.19 -6.03 -0.88
N ALA A 16 4.85 -7.25 -0.47
CA ALA A 16 5.66 -8.45 -0.63
C ALA A 16 5.69 -9.06 -2.06
N GLY A 17 5.49 -8.28 -3.12
CA GLY A 17 5.55 -8.81 -4.50
C GLY A 17 4.72 -8.05 -5.53
N LYS A 18 4.51 -6.75 -5.37
CA LYS A 18 3.69 -5.96 -6.30
C LYS A 18 4.49 -4.87 -6.98
N HIS A 19 3.95 -4.42 -8.12
CA HIS A 19 4.49 -3.30 -8.89
C HIS A 19 4.52 -2.03 -8.03
N ILE A 20 5.72 -1.66 -7.60
CA ILE A 20 6.03 -0.29 -7.22
C ILE A 20 5.84 0.53 -8.48
N TYR A 21 4.82 1.39 -8.50
CA TYR A 21 4.52 2.18 -9.70
C TYR A 21 5.14 3.57 -9.64
N GLU A 22 5.54 4.02 -8.45
CA GLU A 22 6.17 5.32 -8.25
C GLU A 22 7.12 5.24 -7.06
N ILE A 23 8.34 5.73 -7.25
CA ILE A 23 9.34 5.96 -6.21
C ILE A 23 9.66 7.46 -6.23
N ILE A 24 9.59 8.09 -5.07
CA ILE A 24 9.82 9.51 -4.84
C ILE A 24 10.94 9.61 -3.80
N GLN A 25 12.07 10.19 -4.20
CA GLN A 25 13.09 10.57 -3.23
C GLN A 25 12.59 11.78 -2.44
N THR A 26 12.65 11.69 -1.11
CA THR A 26 12.33 12.77 -0.19
C THR A 26 13.59 13.18 0.57
N ASP A 27 13.57 14.34 1.21
CA ASP A 27 14.69 14.82 2.06
C ASP A 27 14.96 13.90 3.27
N TRP A 28 14.06 12.95 3.55
CA TRP A 28 14.13 12.04 4.70
C TRP A 28 14.25 10.57 4.30
N GLY A 29 14.46 10.26 3.02
CA GLY A 29 14.54 8.88 2.52
C GLY A 29 13.66 8.62 1.30
N GLN A 30 13.22 7.37 1.14
CA GLN A 30 12.47 6.92 -0.03
C GLN A 30 10.99 6.75 0.28
N ARG A 31 10.15 7.45 -0.47
CA ARG A 31 8.70 7.21 -0.50
C ARG A 31 8.37 6.40 -1.74
N PHE A 32 7.49 5.42 -1.61
CA PHE A 32 7.02 4.68 -2.77
C PHE A 32 5.55 4.34 -2.67
N LYS A 33 4.93 4.27 -3.85
CA LYS A 33 3.52 3.95 -4.00
C LYS A 33 3.39 2.61 -4.71
N VAL A 34 2.55 1.76 -4.13
CA VAL A 34 2.28 0.42 -4.63
C VAL A 34 0.82 0.34 -5.01
N ARG A 35 0.55 -0.06 -6.25
CA ARG A 35 -0.80 -0.30 -6.75
C ARG A 35 -1.16 -1.76 -6.53
N SER A 36 -2.32 -1.99 -5.93
CA SER A 36 -2.77 -3.31 -5.53
C SER A 36 -4.25 -3.51 -5.81
N GLN A 37 -4.63 -4.75 -6.07
CA GLN A 37 -6.01 -5.20 -6.05
C GLN A 37 -6.23 -6.11 -4.84
N TRP A 38 -7.26 -5.84 -4.05
CA TRP A 38 -7.64 -6.61 -2.88
C TRP A 38 -9.10 -7.04 -2.96
N TYR A 39 -9.43 -8.19 -2.39
CA TYR A 39 -10.82 -8.56 -2.14
C TYR A 39 -11.28 -7.89 -0.84
N SER A 40 -12.36 -7.13 -0.92
CA SER A 40 -13.09 -6.65 0.25
C SER A 40 -13.73 -7.83 0.98
N ILE A 41 -14.13 -7.63 2.23
CA ILE A 41 -14.90 -8.59 3.03
C ILE A 41 -16.18 -9.08 2.33
N ASN A 42 -16.73 -8.26 1.42
CA ASN A 42 -17.92 -8.58 0.64
C ASN A 42 -17.58 -9.32 -0.67
N GLY A 43 -16.35 -9.79 -0.85
CA GLY A 43 -15.89 -10.47 -2.07
C GLY A 43 -15.68 -9.55 -3.29
N LYS A 44 -15.98 -8.25 -3.17
CA LYS A 44 -15.74 -7.27 -4.25
C LYS A 44 -14.26 -6.94 -4.38
N LEU A 45 -13.74 -6.99 -5.60
CA LEU A 45 -12.38 -6.53 -5.89
C LEU A 45 -12.33 -5.00 -5.82
N ILE A 46 -11.38 -4.48 -5.03
CA ILE A 46 -11.08 -3.06 -4.93
C ILE A 46 -9.65 -2.81 -5.40
N LYS A 47 -9.45 -1.73 -6.15
CA LYS A 47 -8.13 -1.23 -6.52
C LYS A 47 -7.72 -0.16 -5.53
N VAL A 48 -6.53 -0.30 -4.97
CA VAL A 48 -6.01 0.60 -3.93
C VAL A 48 -4.57 0.99 -4.25
N ILE A 49 -4.21 2.19 -3.82
CA ILE A 49 -2.84 2.65 -3.76
C ILE A 49 -2.45 2.71 -2.28
N THR A 50 -1.32 2.09 -1.95
CA THR A 50 -0.69 2.19 -0.63
C THR A 50 0.59 3.02 -0.74
N VAL A 51 0.79 3.92 0.20
CA VAL A 51 1.99 4.77 0.31
C VAL A 51 2.85 4.29 1.46
N TRP A 52 4.14 4.15 1.18
CA TRP A 52 5.14 3.64 2.10
C TRP A 52 6.33 4.59 2.17
N GLN A 53 7.01 4.60 3.30
CA GLN A 53 8.23 5.38 3.52
C GLN A 53 9.30 4.46 4.10
N GLN A 54 10.50 4.52 3.54
CA GLN A 54 11.71 4.07 4.20
C GLN A 54 12.56 5.30 4.51
N ASP A 55 12.78 5.56 5.79
CA ASP A 55 13.60 6.70 6.22
C ASP A 55 15.07 6.40 5.94
N GLU A 56 15.87 7.45 5.72
CA GLU A 56 17.30 7.31 5.50
C GLU A 56 17.98 6.65 6.73
N GLY A 57 18.79 5.62 6.48
CA GLY A 57 19.46 4.85 7.52
C GLY A 57 18.52 3.91 8.32
N ALA A 58 17.24 3.81 7.96
CA ALA A 58 16.31 2.88 8.60
C ALA A 58 16.08 1.63 7.74
N ASP A 59 16.19 0.46 8.38
CA ASP A 59 15.84 -0.83 7.76
C ASP A 59 14.33 -1.12 7.78
N ILE A 60 13.53 -0.21 8.35
CA ILE A 60 12.10 -0.38 8.54
C ILE A 60 11.33 0.44 7.51
N ILE A 61 10.44 -0.24 6.80
CA ILE A 61 9.47 0.37 5.89
C ILE A 61 8.18 0.64 6.66
N LYS A 62 7.73 1.90 6.65
CA LYS A 62 6.54 2.38 7.33
C LYS A 62 5.37 2.49 6.36
N PHE A 63 4.21 1.99 6.77
CA PHE A 63 2.95 2.28 6.09
C PHE A 63 2.49 3.70 6.43
N ILE A 64 2.25 4.52 5.42
CA ILE A 64 1.83 5.91 5.60
C ILE A 64 0.32 6.04 5.42
N THR A 65 -0.21 5.59 4.29
CA THR A 65 -1.64 5.69 3.98
C THR A 65 -2.08 4.72 2.89
N LEU A 66 -3.39 4.53 2.78
CA LEU A 66 -4.08 3.82 1.70
C LEU A 66 -5.24 4.66 1.21
N TYR A 67 -5.46 4.64 -0.10
CA TYR A 67 -6.65 5.22 -0.72
C TYR A 67 -7.11 4.41 -1.95
N PRO A 68 -8.39 4.51 -2.34
CA PRO A 68 -8.89 3.89 -3.57
C PRO A 68 -8.13 4.42 -4.79
N ASP A 69 -7.79 3.53 -5.71
CA ASP A 69 -7.22 3.90 -6.99
C ASP A 69 -8.33 4.41 -7.92
N LYS A 70 -8.59 5.73 -7.86
CA LYS A 70 -9.70 6.40 -8.56
C LYS A 70 -9.53 6.52 -10.09
N LEU A 71 -8.41 6.05 -10.64
CA LEU A 71 -8.15 6.09 -12.09
C LEU A 71 -9.03 5.12 -12.92
N GLN A 72 -10.07 4.53 -12.31
CA GLN A 72 -11.09 3.71 -12.98
C GLN A 72 -12.53 4.02 -12.54
N GLU A 73 -12.81 5.22 -12.04
CA GLU A 73 -14.19 5.72 -12.03
C GLU A 73 -14.45 6.42 -13.37
N ASN A 74 -14.76 5.61 -14.40
CA ASN A 74 -15.44 6.09 -15.61
C ASN A 74 -16.92 6.27 -15.32
#